data_AF-A0A081BH83-F1
#
_entry.id   AF-A0A081BH83-F1
#
_cell.length_a   1.000
_cell.length_b   1.000
_cell.length_c   1.000
_cell.angle_alpha   90.00
_cell.angle_beta   90.00
_cell.angle_gamma   90.00
#
_symmetry.space_group_name_H-M   'P 1'
#
loop_
_entity.id
_entity.type
_entity.pdbx_description
1 polymer ?
#
loop_
_entity_poly.entity_id
_entity_poly.type
_entity_poly.pdbx_seq_one_letter_code
_entity_poly.pdbx_strand_id
1 'polypeptide(L)'
;MPTIPTPKLSEILREEFLEPLNLSAYALAKQIGVPTSRIQDILHDRRQVTVDTSVRLGRFFGVSDRYFLNLQNDIDIRNANLNNKDSYDQIKPLQLS
;
A
#
# COMPACT_ATOMS: atom_id res chain seq x y z
N MET A 1 6.39 7.59 23.89
CA MET A 1 5.41 8.21 22.97
C MET A 1 4.50 7.11 22.44
N PRO A 2 3.19 7.33 22.28
CA PRO A 2 2.33 6.31 21.69
C PRO A 2 2.80 6.01 20.27
N THR A 3 2.99 4.74 19.94
CA THR A 3 3.33 4.30 18.58
C THR A 3 2.09 4.40 17.72
N ILE A 4 2.16 5.15 16.63
CA ILE A 4 1.11 5.18 15.63
C ILE A 4 1.10 3.80 14.94
N PRO A 5 -0.03 3.08 14.95
CA PRO A 5 -0.10 1.77 14.29
C PRO A 5 0.19 1.91 12.79
N THR A 6 0.86 0.92 12.21
CA THR A 6 1.07 0.90 10.75
C THR A 6 -0.30 0.79 10.07
N PRO A 7 -0.69 1.74 9.21
CA PRO A 7 -1.96 1.67 8.52
C PRO A 7 -1.95 0.52 7.50
N LYS A 8 -3.12 0.00 7.15
CA LYS A 8 -3.23 -0.95 6.06
C LYS A 8 -3.53 -0.26 4.74
N LEU A 9 -3.02 -0.85 3.67
CA LEU A 9 -3.31 -0.37 2.33
C LEU A 9 -4.82 -0.48 2.01
N SER A 10 -5.49 -1.54 2.51
CA SER A 10 -6.93 -1.71 2.36
C SER A 10 -7.76 -0.61 3.02
N GLU A 11 -7.36 -0.18 4.22
CA GLU A 11 -7.99 0.90 4.97
C GLU A 11 -7.84 2.22 4.21
N ILE A 12 -6.61 2.57 3.79
CA ILE A 12 -6.35 3.79 3.01
C ILE A 12 -7.15 3.79 1.69
N LEU A 13 -7.09 2.71 0.91
CA LEU A 13 -7.81 2.63 -0.36
C LEU A 13 -9.33 2.74 -0.16
N ARG A 14 -9.86 2.18 0.93
CA ARG A 14 -11.29 2.22 1.24
C ARG A 14 -11.72 3.61 1.69
N GLU A 15 -11.10 4.12 2.75
CA GLU A 15 -11.55 5.31 3.48
C GLU A 15 -11.19 6.61 2.76
N GLU A 16 -10.05 6.66 2.07
CA GLU A 16 -9.59 7.90 1.42
C GLU A 16 -10.04 8.00 -0.05
N PHE A 17 -10.39 6.88 -0.69
CA PHE A 17 -10.71 6.86 -2.13
C PHE A 17 -12.07 6.26 -2.44
N LEU A 18 -12.38 5.04 -2.01
CA LEU A 18 -13.62 4.38 -2.43
C LEU A 18 -14.87 4.98 -1.79
N GLU A 19 -14.86 5.15 -0.46
CA GLU A 19 -16.01 5.68 0.28
C GLU A 19 -16.33 7.14 -0.09
N PRO A 20 -15.35 8.08 -0.15
CA PRO A 20 -15.63 9.47 -0.52
C PRO A 20 -16.15 9.63 -1.95
N LEU A 21 -15.78 8.71 -2.86
CA LEU A 21 -16.20 8.72 -4.26
C LEU A 21 -17.41 7.82 -4.54
N ASN A 22 -17.96 7.14 -3.52
CA ASN A 22 -19.03 6.15 -3.65
C ASN A 22 -18.73 5.08 -4.72
N LEU A 23 -17.48 4.61 -4.76
CA LEU A 23 -17.01 3.62 -5.73
C LEU A 23 -17.02 2.21 -5.15
N SER A 24 -17.63 1.27 -5.86
CA SER A 24 -17.50 -0.15 -5.55
C SER A 24 -16.18 -0.72 -6.08
N ALA A 25 -15.72 -1.83 -5.48
CA ALA A 25 -14.55 -2.57 -5.97
C ALA A 25 -14.69 -2.99 -7.45
N TYR A 26 -15.90 -3.37 -7.85
CA TYR A 26 -16.22 -3.69 -9.24
C TYR A 26 -16.09 -2.47 -10.16
N ALA A 27 -16.65 -1.32 -9.75
CA ALA A 27 -16.58 -0.09 -10.52
C ALA A 27 -15.12 0.35 -10.72
N LEU A 28 -14.33 0.35 -9.64
CA LEU A 28 -12.90 0.66 -9.70
C LEU A 28 -12.16 -0.30 -10.66
N ALA A 29 -12.34 -1.61 -10.48
CA ALA A 29 -11.68 -2.62 -11.30
C ALA A 29 -11.99 -2.45 -12.79
N LYS A 30 -13.25 -2.15 -13.13
CA LYS A 30 -13.69 -1.87 -14.50
C LYS A 30 -13.01 -0.63 -15.07
N GLN A 31 -12.94 0.46 -14.31
CA GLN A 31 -12.34 1.72 -14.77
C GLN A 31 -10.83 1.58 -15.03
N ILE A 32 -10.13 0.82 -14.18
CA ILE A 32 -8.68 0.66 -14.30
C ILE A 32 -8.27 -0.55 -15.15
N GLY A 33 -9.24 -1.29 -15.71
CA GLY A 33 -9.03 -2.41 -16.63
C GLY A 33 -8.34 -3.61 -15.98
N VAL A 34 -8.78 -4.04 -14.79
CA VAL A 34 -8.26 -5.23 -14.09
C VAL A 34 -9.40 -6.14 -13.63
N PRO A 35 -9.14 -7.44 -13.33
CA PRO A 35 -10.13 -8.30 -12.71
C PRO A 35 -10.60 -7.76 -11.36
N THR A 36 -11.90 -7.82 -11.07
CA THR A 36 -12.48 -7.41 -9.78
C THR A 36 -11.82 -8.10 -8.59
N SER A 37 -11.46 -9.38 -8.74
CA SER A 37 -10.75 -10.14 -7.72
C SER A 37 -9.44 -9.48 -7.29
N ARG A 38 -8.73 -8.80 -8.19
CA ARG A 38 -7.49 -8.08 -7.86
C ARG A 38 -7.75 -6.96 -6.85
N ILE A 39 -8.79 -6.16 -7.06
CA ILE A 39 -9.16 -5.07 -6.14
C ILE A 39 -9.71 -5.64 -4.84
N GLN A 40 -10.53 -6.69 -4.92
CA GLN A 40 -11.03 -7.37 -3.73
C GLN A 40 -9.90 -7.94 -2.88
N ASP A 41 -8.89 -8.59 -3.48
CA ASP A 41 -7.75 -9.13 -2.74
C ASP A 41 -6.96 -8.02 -2.03
N ILE A 42 -6.79 -6.86 -2.67
CA ILE A 42 -6.16 -5.69 -2.04
C ILE A 42 -7.00 -5.18 -0.86
N LEU A 43 -8.31 -5.05 -1.04
CA LEU A 43 -9.24 -4.57 -0.01
C LEU A 43 -9.43 -5.54 1.17
N HIS A 44 -8.94 -6.78 1.05
CA HIS A 44 -8.93 -7.78 2.12
C HIS A 44 -7.50 -8.12 2.59
N ASP A 45 -6.50 -7.31 2.22
CA ASP A 45 -5.08 -7.50 2.58
C ASP A 45 -4.48 -8.85 2.12
N ARG A 46 -5.06 -9.48 1.09
CA ARG A 46 -4.59 -10.76 0.52
C ARG A 46 -3.59 -10.55 -0.62
N ARG A 47 -3.45 -9.32 -1.10
CA ARG A 47 -2.57 -8.93 -2.20
C ARG A 47 -2.00 -7.55 -1.95
N GLN A 48 -0.68 -7.43 -2.11
CA GLN A 48 0.01 -6.15 -2.12
C GLN A 48 -0.16 -5.40 -3.45
N VAL A 49 -0.05 -4.07 -3.41
CA VAL A 49 0.00 -3.27 -4.63
C VAL A 49 1.31 -3.48 -5.39
N THR A 50 1.18 -3.85 -6.66
CA THR A 50 2.29 -3.96 -7.61
C THR A 50 2.51 -2.64 -8.37
N VAL A 51 3.63 -2.53 -9.09
CA VAL A 51 3.89 -1.37 -9.99
C VAL A 51 2.75 -1.14 -10.98
N ASP A 52 2.29 -2.18 -11.69
CA ASP A 52 1.15 -2.10 -12.63
C ASP A 52 -0.12 -1.58 -11.94
N THR A 53 -0.42 -2.07 -10.74
CA THR A 53 -1.58 -1.61 -9.98
C THR A 53 -1.44 -0.15 -9.55
N SER A 54 -0.25 0.26 -9.08
CA SER A 54 0.00 1.63 -8.64
C SER A 54 -0.15 2.63 -9.79
N VAL A 55 0.40 2.34 -10.97
CA VAL A 55 0.25 3.21 -12.16
C VAL A 55 -1.23 3.35 -12.54
N ARG A 56 -1.97 2.24 -12.53
CA ARG A 56 -3.41 2.22 -12.85
C ARG A 56 -4.25 3.04 -11.88
N LEU A 57 -4.04 2.84 -10.58
CA LEU A 57 -4.74 3.59 -9.54
C LEU A 57 -4.34 5.07 -9.55
N GLY A 58 -3.04 5.36 -9.74
CA GLY A 58 -2.52 6.73 -9.80
C GLY A 58 -3.18 7.55 -10.91
N ARG A 59 -3.19 7.00 -12.13
CA ARG A 59 -3.87 7.63 -13.27
C ARG A 59 -5.37 7.81 -13.05
N PHE A 60 -6.04 6.83 -12.45
CA PHE A 60 -7.49 6.90 -12.24
C PHE A 60 -7.88 7.93 -11.17
N PHE A 61 -7.15 7.98 -10.05
CA PHE A 61 -7.43 8.89 -8.94
C PHE A 61 -6.74 10.26 -9.06
N GLY A 62 -5.97 10.50 -10.12
CA GLY A 62 -5.29 11.78 -10.34
C GLY A 62 -4.13 12.03 -9.37
N VAL A 63 -3.52 10.97 -8.84
CA VAL A 63 -2.32 11.03 -8.00
C VAL A 63 -1.10 10.51 -8.78
N SER A 64 0.10 10.67 -8.22
CA SER A 64 1.32 10.15 -8.85
C SER A 64 1.24 8.64 -9.11
N ASP A 65 1.78 8.18 -10.23
CA ASP A 65 1.94 6.75 -10.59
C ASP A 65 2.62 5.92 -9.47
N ARG A 66 3.41 6.58 -8.61
CA ARG A 66 4.15 5.96 -7.50
C ARG A 66 3.39 5.96 -6.17
N TYR A 67 2.27 6.69 -6.06
CA TYR A 67 1.62 6.97 -4.77
C TYR A 67 1.30 5.68 -3.98
N PHE A 68 0.54 4.77 -4.58
CA PHE A 68 0.14 3.53 -3.90
C PHE A 68 1.30 2.57 -3.67
N LEU A 69 2.27 2.51 -4.59
CA LEU A 69 3.47 1.70 -4.39
C LEU A 69 4.33 2.22 -3.25
N ASN A 70 4.47 3.54 -3.11
CA ASN A 70 5.20 4.14 -1.99
C ASN A 70 4.50 3.83 -0.66
N LEU A 71 3.17 3.93 -0.60
CA LEU A 71 2.41 3.51 0.59
C LEU A 71 2.65 2.04 0.94
N GLN A 72 2.58 1.14 -0.05
CA GLN A 72 2.87 -0.28 0.16
C GLN A 72 4.28 -0.48 0.73
N ASN A 73 5.29 0.16 0.13
CA ASN A 73 6.67 0.06 0.58
C ASN A 73 6.86 0.58 2.01
N ASP A 74 6.26 1.73 2.34
CA ASP A 74 6.36 2.33 3.68
C ASP A 74 5.71 1.44 4.74
N ILE A 75 4.57 0.83 4.42
CA ILE A 75 3.89 -0.15 5.28
C ILE A 75 4.78 -1.37 5.49
N ASP A 76 5.33 -1.93 4.41
CA ASP A 76 6.17 -3.12 4.46
C ASP A 76 7.46 -2.87 5.24
N ILE A 77 8.11 -1.72 5.06
CA ILE A 77 9.30 -1.32 5.81
C ILE A 77 8.97 -1.15 7.30
N ARG A 78 7.87 -0.48 7.65
CA ARG A 78 7.45 -0.33 9.05
C ARG A 78 7.20 -1.69 9.70
N ASN A 79 6.46 -2.56 9.03
CA ASN A 79 6.18 -3.91 9.53
C ASN A 79 7.46 -4.73 9.65
N ALA A 80 8.38 -4.65 8.68
CA ALA A 80 9.67 -5.33 8.75
C ALA A 80 10.51 -4.84 9.93
N ASN A 81 10.56 -3.53 10.18
CA ASN A 81 11.27 -2.93 11.31
C ASN A 81 10.67 -3.34 12.65
N LEU A 82 9.34 -3.47 12.74
CA LEU A 82 8.67 -3.95 13.96
C LEU A 82 8.94 -5.44 14.20
N ASN A 83 8.82 -6.26 13.16
CA ASN A 83 8.93 -7.72 13.27
C ASN A 83 10.38 -8.21 13.46
N ASN A 84 11.36 -7.48 12.95
CA ASN A 84 12.78 -7.86 12.97
C ASN A 84 13.65 -6.87 13.77
N LYS A 85 13.03 -6.09 14.66
CA LYS A 85 13.67 -5.00 15.39
C LYS A 85 15.02 -5.41 15.98
N ASP A 86 15.03 -6.47 16.78
CA ASP A 86 16.23 -6.93 17.47
C ASP A 86 17.33 -7.34 16.49
N SER A 87 16.98 -7.97 15.36
CA SER A 87 17.94 -8.36 14.34
C SER A 87 18.53 -7.16 13.60
N TYR A 88 17.71 -6.14 13.30
CA TYR A 88 18.14 -4.95 12.56
C TYR A 88 18.97 -4.01 13.44
N ASP A 89 18.64 -3.91 14.73
CA ASP A 89 19.38 -3.08 15.69
C ASP A 89 20.83 -3.55 15.89
N GLN A 90 21.16 -4.82 15.56
CA GLN A 90 22.53 -5.35 15.61
C GLN A 90 23.36 -5.05 14.36
N ILE A 91 22.76 -4.55 13.28
CA ILE A 91 23.47 -4.27 12.03
C ILE A 91 24.31 -3.01 12.21
N LYS A 92 25.63 -3.14 12.07
CA LYS A 92 26.57 -2.02 12.18
C LYS A 92 26.82 -1.40 10.80
N PRO A 93 26.73 -0.06 10.65
CA PRO A 93 27.09 0.61 9.41
C PRO A 93 28.54 0.33 9.01
N LEU A 94 28.78 0.18 7.71
CA LEU A 94 30.14 0.05 7.18
C LEU A 94 30.94 1.31 7.50
N GLN A 95 32.02 1.16 8.26
CA GLN A 95 33.00 2.22 8.49
C GLN A 95 34.14 2.02 7.49
N LEU A 96 34.28 2.93 6.53
CA LEU A 96 35.44 3.01 5.65
C LEU A 96 36.47 3.92 6.32
N SER A 97 37.65 3.39 6.59
CA SER A 97 38.83 4.09 7.14
C SER A 97 39.58 4.86 6.07
#